data_AF-A0A4R1QED5-F1
#
_entry.id   AF-A0A4R1QED5-F1
#
_cell.length_a   1.000
_cell.length_b   1.000
_cell.length_c   1.000
_cell.angle_alpha   90.00
_cell.angle_beta   90.00
_cell.angle_gamma   90.00
#
_symmetry.space_group_name_H-M   'P 1'
#
loop_
_entity.id
_entity.type
_entity.pdbx_description
1 polymer ?
#
loop_
_entity_poly.entity_id
_entity_poly.type
_entity_poly.pdbx_seq_one_letter_code
_entity_poly.pdbx_strand_id
1 'polypeptide(L)'
;MTIVNEAGLYSLILTSNKPEAKKFKRWITHEVIPSIRKTGSYSLQIPKTFSEALRLAADLQEKIERDEPKVESYDRFISGENYQKVGEVAKILGYGRNNFFKKLRQMGLLMSDNTPYQKYIDRGYFVVKEKPIQMGDQVINKPQTYITAKGIAYIDKLLHQRTA
;
A
#
# COMPACT_ATOMS: atom_id res chain seq x y z
N MET A 1 -22.89 -31.33 29.71
CA MET A 1 -22.38 -29.99 29.34
C MET A 1 -20.94 -29.92 29.82
N THR A 2 -19.97 -29.93 28.90
CA THR A 2 -18.55 -30.00 29.26
C THR A 2 -18.04 -28.59 29.53
N ILE A 3 -17.90 -28.23 30.81
CA ILE A 3 -17.35 -26.93 31.22
C ILE A 3 -15.82 -27.08 31.22
N VAL A 4 -15.16 -26.42 30.27
CA VAL A 4 -13.70 -26.37 30.24
C VAL A 4 -13.27 -25.14 31.03
N ASN A 5 -12.40 -25.33 32.01
CA ASN A 5 -11.80 -24.21 32.74
C ASN A 5 -10.68 -23.55 31.92
N GLU A 6 -10.17 -22.40 32.36
CA GLU A 6 -9.16 -21.63 31.63
C GLU A 6 -7.86 -22.45 31.40
N ALA A 7 -7.40 -23.18 32.41
CA ALA A 7 -6.23 -24.05 32.27
C ALA A 7 -6.44 -25.13 31.18
N GLY A 8 -7.59 -25.78 31.19
CA GLY A 8 -7.98 -26.78 30.19
C GLY A 8 -8.12 -26.19 28.78
N LEU A 9 -8.63 -24.96 28.67
CA LEU A 9 -8.70 -24.23 27.41
C LEU A 9 -7.30 -24.00 26.84
N TYR A 10 -6.36 -23.49 27.63
CA TYR A 10 -4.98 -23.31 27.18
C TYR A 10 -4.32 -24.63 26.81
N SER A 11 -4.47 -25.69 27.62
CA SER A 11 -3.94 -27.01 27.27
C SER A 11 -4.44 -27.49 25.90
N LEU A 12 -5.74 -27.34 25.63
CA LEU A 12 -6.34 -27.67 24.34
C LEU A 12 -5.78 -26.84 23.18
N ILE A 13 -5.63 -25.53 23.35
CA ILE A 13 -5.12 -24.65 22.29
C ILE A 13 -3.63 -24.92 22.04
N LEU A 14 -2.86 -25.18 23.09
CA LEU A 14 -1.43 -25.44 23.01
C LEU A 14 -1.11 -26.81 22.38
N THR A 15 -2.00 -27.80 22.47
CA THR A 15 -1.84 -29.09 21.77
C THR A 15 -2.51 -29.13 20.39
N SER A 16 -3.48 -28.26 20.13
CA SER A 16 -4.23 -28.24 18.87
C SER A 16 -3.36 -27.93 17.65
N ASN A 17 -3.60 -28.66 16.56
CA ASN A 17 -2.96 -28.48 15.25
C ASN A 17 -3.75 -27.55 14.30
N LYS A 18 -4.90 -27.02 14.73
CA LYS A 18 -5.74 -26.14 13.91
C LYS A 18 -5.00 -24.83 13.56
N PRO A 19 -5.22 -24.25 12.37
CA PRO A 19 -4.57 -23.01 11.94
C PRO A 19 -4.77 -21.85 12.93
N GLU A 20 -5.96 -21.75 13.51
CA GLU A 20 -6.33 -20.70 14.48
C GLU A 20 -5.54 -20.86 15.79
N ALA A 21 -5.40 -22.11 16.27
CA ALA A 21 -4.63 -22.42 17.47
C ALA A 21 -3.13 -22.14 17.27
N LYS A 22 -2.58 -22.38 16.07
CA LYS A 22 -1.19 -22.02 15.74
C LYS A 22 -0.95 -20.51 15.78
N LYS A 23 -1.89 -19.70 15.26
CA LYS A 23 -1.79 -18.22 15.34
C LYS A 23 -1.78 -17.75 16.79
N PHE A 24 -2.70 -18.26 17.61
CA PHE A 24 -2.80 -17.91 19.02
C PHE A 24 -1.54 -18.32 19.80
N LYS A 25 -1.06 -19.55 19.62
CA LYS A 25 0.18 -20.05 20.22
C LYS A 25 1.37 -19.15 19.86
N ARG A 26 1.49 -18.77 18.59
CA ARG A 26 2.56 -17.89 18.12
C ARG A 26 2.47 -16.52 18.78
N TRP A 27 1.28 -15.92 18.83
CA TRP A 27 1.05 -14.62 19.46
C TRP A 27 1.42 -14.65 20.95
N ILE A 28 0.95 -15.64 21.71
CA ILE A 28 1.30 -15.77 23.13
C ILE A 28 2.82 -15.92 23.34
N THR A 29 3.46 -16.79 22.56
CA THR A 29 4.87 -17.15 22.78
C THR A 29 5.86 -16.09 22.27
N HIS A 30 5.51 -15.34 21.23
CA HIS A 30 6.41 -14.36 20.63
C HIS A 30 6.14 -12.93 21.09
N GLU A 31 4.90 -12.62 21.49
CA GLU A 31 4.50 -11.26 21.84
C GLU A 31 4.13 -11.15 23.31
N VAL A 32 3.15 -11.91 23.79
CA VAL A 32 2.57 -11.72 25.13
C VAL A 32 3.55 -12.11 26.23
N ILE A 33 4.00 -13.36 26.28
CA ILE A 33 4.88 -13.86 27.35
C ILE A 33 6.22 -13.11 27.37
N PRO A 34 6.90 -12.89 26.22
CA PRO A 34 8.14 -12.13 26.21
C PRO A 34 7.95 -10.69 26.71
N SER A 35 6.81 -10.05 26.40
CA SER A 35 6.50 -8.71 26.90
C SER A 35 6.30 -8.72 28.41
N ILE A 36 5.43 -9.60 28.95
CA ILE A 36 5.21 -9.73 30.40
C ILE A 36 6.52 -10.00 31.13
N ARG A 37 7.38 -10.86 30.60
CA ARG A 37 8.69 -11.16 31.21
C ARG A 37 9.61 -9.93 31.27
N LYS A 38 9.54 -9.02 30.29
CA LYS A 38 10.39 -7.82 30.21
C LYS A 38 9.82 -6.63 31.00
N THR A 39 8.52 -6.41 30.92
CA THR A 39 7.85 -5.19 31.43
C THR A 39 6.97 -5.45 32.65
N GLY A 40 6.79 -6.71 33.06
CA GLY A 40 5.89 -7.11 34.15
C GLY A 40 4.41 -7.11 33.79
N SER A 41 4.02 -6.68 32.57
CA SER A 41 2.62 -6.64 32.14
C SER A 41 2.49 -6.70 30.62
N TYR A 42 1.33 -7.17 30.14
CA TYR A 42 0.94 -7.05 28.73
C TYR A 42 -0.28 -6.15 28.66
N SER A 43 -0.07 -4.90 28.25
CA SER A 43 -1.11 -3.92 28.01
C SER A 43 -1.10 -3.55 26.54
N LEU A 44 -2.23 -3.76 25.86
CA LEU A 44 -2.53 -3.02 24.65
C LEU A 44 -2.41 -1.53 24.99
N GLN A 45 -1.79 -0.73 24.12
CA GLN A 45 -1.60 0.72 24.34
C GLN A 45 -2.95 1.45 24.24
N ILE A 46 -3.77 1.21 25.23
CA ILE A 46 -5.02 1.89 25.49
C ILE A 46 -4.66 2.90 26.57
N PRO A 47 -4.67 4.20 26.26
CA PRO A 47 -4.34 5.23 27.24
C PRO A 47 -5.20 5.05 28.48
N LYS A 48 -4.57 4.89 29.65
CA LYS A 48 -5.31 4.70 30.91
C LYS A 48 -5.67 6.02 31.56
N THR A 49 -5.01 7.09 31.15
CA THR A 49 -5.18 8.43 31.69
C THR A 49 -5.45 9.43 30.58
N PHE A 50 -6.15 10.52 30.91
CA PHE A 50 -6.48 11.59 29.96
C PHE A 50 -5.21 12.25 29.38
N SER A 51 -4.17 12.42 30.18
CA SER A 51 -2.89 12.98 29.76
C SER A 51 -2.14 12.10 28.75
N GLU A 52 -2.18 10.79 28.94
CA GLU A 52 -1.60 9.82 27.99
C GLU A 52 -2.40 9.79 26.67
N ALA A 53 -3.73 9.90 26.75
CA ALA A 53 -4.58 9.96 25.56
C ALA A 53 -4.28 11.20 24.72
N LEU A 54 -4.10 12.35 25.38
CA LEU A 54 -3.79 13.61 24.72
C LEU A 54 -2.40 13.58 24.06
N ARG A 55 -1.41 12.96 24.71
CA ARG A 55 -0.08 12.74 24.13
C ARG A 55 -0.13 11.83 22.91
N LEU A 56 -0.82 10.69 23.02
CA LEU A 56 -0.99 9.78 21.89
C LEU A 56 -1.69 10.47 20.71
N ALA A 57 -2.72 11.27 20.98
CA ALA A 57 -3.41 12.05 19.96
C ALA A 57 -2.48 13.07 19.30
N ALA A 58 -1.65 13.78 20.07
CA ALA A 58 -0.67 14.71 19.55
C ALA A 58 0.38 14.01 18.66
N ASP A 59 0.93 12.87 19.10
CA ASP A 59 1.90 12.09 18.32
C ASP A 59 1.29 11.54 17.02
N LEU A 60 0.01 11.15 17.06
CA LEU A 60 -0.73 10.71 15.88
C LEU A 60 -1.00 11.88 14.93
N GLN A 61 -1.37 13.04 15.46
CA GLN A 61 -1.60 14.25 14.68
C GLN A 61 -0.31 14.74 14.00
N GLU A 62 0.82 14.76 14.71
CA GLU A 62 2.11 15.12 14.12
C GLU A 62 2.54 14.15 13.01
N LYS A 63 2.22 12.86 13.15
CA LYS A 63 2.43 11.88 12.07
C LYS A 63 1.51 12.15 10.89
N ILE A 64 0.24 12.46 11.13
CA ILE A 64 -0.71 12.82 10.08
C ILE A 64 -0.24 14.07 9.34
N GLU A 65 0.18 15.13 10.03
CA GLU A 65 0.68 16.37 9.44
C GLU A 65 2.01 16.18 8.69
N ARG A 66 2.91 15.32 9.18
CA ARG A 66 4.11 14.95 8.42
C ARG A 66 3.79 14.17 7.15
N ASP A 67 2.79 13.31 7.22
CA ASP A 67 2.32 12.53 6.08
C ASP A 67 1.33 13.34 5.21
N GLU A 68 0.79 14.45 5.69
CA GLU A 68 -0.18 15.32 5.03
C GLU A 68 0.32 15.87 3.69
N PRO A 69 1.56 16.39 3.52
CA PRO A 69 2.03 16.78 2.19
C PRO A 69 2.17 15.59 1.23
N LYS A 70 2.39 14.36 1.76
CA LYS A 70 2.43 13.13 0.96
C LYS A 70 1.03 12.66 0.57
N VAL A 71 0.04 12.87 1.43
CA VAL A 71 -1.38 12.57 1.22
C VAL A 71 -2.06 13.65 0.36
N GLU A 72 -1.74 14.93 0.52
CA GLU A 72 -2.23 16.03 -0.34
C GLU A 72 -1.72 15.92 -1.77
N SER A 73 -0.45 15.54 -1.95
CA SER A 73 0.10 15.14 -3.26
C SER A 73 -0.67 13.95 -3.85
N TYR A 74 -1.35 13.17 -3.01
CA TYR A 74 -2.18 12.03 -3.40
C TYR A 74 -3.64 12.41 -3.68
N ASP A 75 -4.25 13.24 -2.84
CA ASP A 75 -5.66 13.61 -2.86
C ASP A 75 -5.98 14.68 -3.91
N ARG A 76 -5.00 15.53 -4.26
CA ARG A 76 -5.12 16.43 -5.42
C ARG A 76 -5.29 15.68 -6.75
N PHE A 77 -5.17 14.35 -6.76
CA PHE A 77 -5.34 13.46 -7.91
C PHE A 77 -6.69 12.74 -7.96
N ILE A 78 -7.54 12.86 -6.93
CA ILE A 78 -8.78 12.08 -6.78
C ILE A 78 -10.03 12.94 -7.05
N SER A 79 -10.03 13.75 -8.10
CA SER A 79 -11.26 14.42 -8.56
C SER A 79 -11.46 14.26 -10.07
N GLY A 80 -12.34 13.31 -10.43
CA GLY A 80 -12.90 13.12 -11.78
C GLY A 80 -12.10 12.17 -12.68
N GLU A 81 -12.76 11.11 -13.19
CA GLU A 81 -12.19 10.00 -14.00
C GLU A 81 -10.72 9.68 -13.68
N ASN A 82 -10.51 8.94 -12.57
CA ASN A 82 -9.27 8.69 -11.85
C ASN A 82 -8.11 8.02 -12.63
N TYR A 83 -7.66 8.61 -13.74
CA TYR A 83 -6.45 8.20 -14.44
C TYR A 83 -5.73 9.39 -15.08
N GLN A 84 -4.41 9.45 -14.92
CA GLN A 84 -3.56 10.53 -15.45
C GLN A 84 -2.55 10.00 -16.46
N LYS A 85 -2.06 10.85 -17.37
CA LYS A 85 -1.04 10.41 -18.33
C LYS A 85 0.24 10.05 -17.58
N VAL A 86 0.90 8.98 -18.03
CA VAL A 86 2.20 8.56 -17.47
C VAL A 86 3.21 9.71 -17.43
N GLY A 87 3.20 10.58 -18.45
CA GLY A 87 4.10 11.73 -18.52
C GLY A 87 3.77 12.87 -17.54
N GLU A 88 2.52 13.02 -17.12
CA GLU A 88 2.12 13.99 -16.08
C GLU A 88 2.55 13.45 -14.71
N VAL A 89 2.24 12.18 -14.42
CA VAL A 89 2.68 11.48 -13.19
C VAL A 89 4.21 11.52 -13.03
N ALA A 90 4.96 11.36 -14.13
CA ALA A 90 6.42 11.47 -14.09
C ALA A 90 6.90 12.81 -13.51
N LYS A 91 6.29 13.93 -13.94
CA LYS A 91 6.67 15.27 -13.48
C LYS A 91 6.39 15.46 -12.00
N ILE A 92 5.25 14.97 -11.53
CA ILE A 92 4.82 15.05 -10.13
C ILE A 92 5.79 14.29 -9.23
N LEU A 93 6.22 13.10 -9.66
CA LEU A 93 7.18 12.28 -8.92
C LEU A 93 8.63 12.75 -9.06
N GLY A 94 8.88 13.89 -9.71
CA GLY A 94 10.23 14.44 -9.91
C GLY A 94 11.08 13.72 -10.96
N TYR A 95 10.48 12.89 -11.82
CA TYR A 95 11.17 12.18 -12.89
C TYR A 95 11.04 12.91 -14.24
N GLY A 96 12.14 12.92 -15.00
CA GLY A 96 12.09 13.27 -16.42
C GLY A 96 11.22 12.26 -17.19
N ARG A 97 10.31 12.75 -18.05
CA ARG A 97 9.34 11.93 -18.81
C ARG A 97 9.95 10.66 -19.40
N ASN A 98 11.02 10.79 -20.18
CA ASN A 98 11.63 9.67 -20.89
C ASN A 98 12.33 8.68 -19.92
N ASN A 99 12.91 9.19 -18.84
CA ASN A 99 13.54 8.37 -17.80
C ASN A 99 12.48 7.55 -17.05
N PHE A 100 11.32 8.14 -16.77
CA PHE A 100 10.22 7.44 -16.14
C PHE A 100 9.70 6.29 -17.02
N PHE A 101 9.44 6.53 -18.30
CA PHE A 101 9.07 5.47 -19.25
C PHE A 101 10.14 4.37 -19.35
N LYS A 102 11.43 4.73 -19.37
CA LYS A 102 12.53 3.76 -19.33
C LYS A 102 12.49 2.92 -18.05
N LYS A 103 12.29 3.55 -16.90
CA LYS A 103 12.21 2.87 -15.60
C LYS A 103 11.02 1.91 -15.53
N LEU A 104 9.84 2.34 -15.97
CA LEU A 104 8.64 1.49 -15.99
C LEU A 104 8.81 0.27 -16.91
N ARG A 105 9.49 0.43 -18.07
CA ARG A 105 9.85 -0.70 -18.95
C ARG A 105 10.86 -1.64 -18.30
N GLN A 106 11.89 -1.12 -17.65
CA GLN A 106 12.87 -1.93 -16.89
C GLN A 106 12.23 -2.69 -15.71
N MET A 107 11.17 -2.16 -15.13
CA MET A 107 10.38 -2.81 -14.07
C MET A 107 9.39 -3.83 -14.63
N GLY A 108 9.30 -3.97 -15.96
CA GLY A 108 8.36 -4.88 -16.61
C GLY A 108 6.90 -4.46 -16.45
N LEU A 109 6.63 -3.16 -16.21
CA LEU A 109 5.27 -2.61 -16.11
C LEU A 109 4.72 -2.23 -17.49
N LEU A 110 5.58 -1.70 -18.35
CA LEU A 110 5.27 -1.32 -19.73
C LEU A 110 6.08 -2.15 -20.73
N MET A 111 5.52 -2.35 -21.92
CA MET A 111 6.13 -2.95 -23.10
C MET A 111 6.97 -1.92 -23.88
N SER A 112 7.61 -2.35 -24.97
CA SER A 112 8.50 -1.51 -25.78
C SER A 112 7.80 -0.28 -26.38
N ASP A 113 6.51 -0.42 -26.71
CA ASP A 113 5.61 0.59 -27.26
C ASP A 113 4.96 1.50 -26.21
N ASN A 114 5.35 1.35 -24.93
CA ASN A 114 4.80 2.03 -23.75
C ASN A 114 3.37 1.66 -23.38
N THR A 115 2.83 0.58 -23.93
CA THR A 115 1.56 0.00 -23.44
C THR A 115 1.83 -0.91 -22.23
N PRO A 116 0.95 -0.95 -21.22
CA PRO A 116 1.13 -1.82 -20.06
C PRO A 116 0.92 -3.30 -20.40
N TYR A 117 1.59 -4.19 -19.66
CA TYR A 117 1.23 -5.61 -19.73
C TYR A 117 -0.20 -5.83 -19.23
N GLN A 118 -0.95 -6.72 -19.90
CA GLN A 118 -2.35 -7.02 -19.61
C GLN A 118 -2.61 -7.28 -18.12
N LYS A 119 -1.72 -8.04 -17.45
CA LYS A 119 -1.82 -8.33 -16.01
C LYS A 119 -1.92 -7.10 -15.11
N TYR A 120 -1.42 -5.94 -15.51
CA TYR A 120 -1.52 -4.69 -14.74
C TYR A 120 -2.73 -3.84 -15.12
N ILE A 121 -3.27 -4.04 -16.33
CA ILE A 121 -4.57 -3.50 -16.75
C ILE A 121 -5.67 -4.22 -15.96
N ASP A 122 -5.63 -5.56 -15.91
CA ASP A 122 -6.61 -6.38 -15.18
C ASP A 122 -6.61 -6.09 -13.67
N ARG A 123 -5.46 -5.68 -13.12
CA ARG A 123 -5.33 -5.25 -11.72
C ARG A 123 -5.84 -3.83 -11.46
N GLY A 124 -6.21 -3.10 -12.51
CA GLY A 124 -6.72 -1.74 -12.46
C GLY A 124 -5.64 -0.69 -12.18
N TYR A 125 -4.37 -0.93 -12.52
CA TYR A 125 -3.30 0.04 -12.33
C TYR A 125 -3.13 0.98 -13.52
N PHE A 126 -3.44 0.51 -14.73
CA PHE A 126 -3.32 1.29 -15.95
C PHE A 126 -4.58 1.20 -16.80
N VAL A 127 -4.80 2.25 -17.59
CA VAL A 127 -5.85 2.32 -18.61
C VAL A 127 -5.20 2.74 -19.91
N VAL A 128 -5.55 2.09 -21.02
CA VAL A 128 -5.11 2.47 -22.36
C VAL A 128 -6.30 3.04 -23.10
N LYS A 129 -6.17 4.25 -23.63
CA LYS A 129 -7.16 4.86 -24.52
C LYS A 129 -6.53 5.13 -25.87
N GLU A 130 -7.26 4.88 -26.94
CA GLU A 130 -6.80 5.26 -28.27
C GLU A 130 -6.96 6.77 -28.46
N LYS A 131 -5.91 7.41 -28.95
CA LYS A 131 -5.93 8.80 -29.36
C LYS A 131 -5.72 8.88 -30.87
N PRO A 132 -6.66 9.43 -31.64
CA PRO A 132 -6.44 9.71 -33.04
C PRO A 132 -5.38 10.79 -33.18
N ILE A 133 -4.37 10.52 -34.00
CA ILE A 133 -3.39 11.52 -34.43
C ILE A 133 -3.45 11.64 -35.95
N GLN A 134 -3.53 12.89 -36.40
CA GLN A 134 -3.49 13.22 -37.81
C GLN A 134 -2.02 13.25 -38.26
N MET A 135 -1.70 12.44 -39.26
CA MET A 135 -0.36 12.35 -39.83
C MET A 135 -0.47 12.60 -41.34
N GLY A 136 -0.47 13.88 -41.71
CA GLY A 136 -0.81 14.32 -43.07
C GLY A 136 -2.29 14.09 -43.36
N ASP A 137 -2.56 13.31 -44.40
CA ASP A 137 -3.92 13.01 -44.89
C ASP A 137 -4.56 11.75 -44.26
N GLN A 138 -3.82 11.05 -43.39
CA GLN A 138 -4.27 9.84 -42.71
C GLN A 138 -4.44 10.07 -41.20
N VAL A 139 -5.53 9.55 -40.63
CA VAL A 139 -5.77 9.50 -39.18
C VAL A 139 -5.37 8.13 -38.67
N ILE A 140 -4.37 8.10 -37.79
CA ILE A 140 -3.89 6.85 -37.17
C ILE A 140 -4.23 6.91 -35.68
N ASN A 141 -4.86 5.86 -35.16
CA ASN A 141 -5.08 5.72 -33.73
C ASN A 141 -3.80 5.23 -33.06
N LYS A 142 -3.33 5.93 -32.02
CA LYS A 142 -2.24 5.45 -31.18
C LYS A 142 -2.74 5.14 -29.78
N PRO A 143 -2.31 4.01 -29.18
CA PRO A 143 -2.62 3.73 -27.80
C PRO A 143 -1.89 4.72 -26.89
N GLN A 144 -2.64 5.32 -25.97
CA GLN A 144 -2.13 6.23 -24.96
C GLN A 144 -2.37 5.65 -23.57
N THR A 145 -1.29 5.49 -22.81
CA THR A 145 -1.31 4.90 -21.48
C THR A 145 -1.56 5.95 -20.40
N TYR A 146 -2.46 5.60 -19.49
CA TYR A 146 -2.81 6.34 -18.30
C TYR A 146 -2.62 5.48 -17.05
N ILE A 147 -2.35 6.11 -15.92
CA ILE A 147 -2.11 5.49 -14.62
C ILE A 147 -3.27 5.88 -13.71
N THR A 148 -3.89 4.88 -13.07
CA THR A 148 -4.94 5.12 -12.08
C THR A 148 -4.37 5.55 -10.74
N ALA A 149 -5.19 6.11 -9.83
CA ALA A 149 -4.74 6.38 -8.45
C ALA A 149 -4.12 5.13 -7.78
N LYS A 150 -4.74 3.95 -7.99
CA LYS A 150 -4.23 2.66 -7.53
C LYS A 150 -2.88 2.30 -8.18
N GLY A 151 -2.70 2.62 -9.45
CA GLY A 151 -1.45 2.43 -10.19
C GLY A 151 -0.33 3.33 -9.69
N ILE A 152 -0.64 4.58 -9.35
CA ILE A 152 0.33 5.50 -8.73
C ILE A 152 0.83 4.91 -7.41
N ALA A 153 -0.07 4.32 -6.60
CA ALA A 153 0.29 3.80 -5.26
C ALA A 153 1.21 2.61 -5.36
N TYR A 154 0.91 1.77 -6.35
CA TYR A 154 1.72 0.62 -6.66
C TYR A 154 3.11 1.00 -7.17
N ILE A 155 3.19 1.97 -8.09
CA ILE A 155 4.47 2.45 -8.63
C ILE A 155 5.30 3.12 -7.54
N ASP A 156 4.70 3.98 -6.72
CA ASP A 156 5.38 4.67 -5.62
C ASP A 156 6.03 3.68 -4.64
N LYS A 157 5.27 2.65 -4.23
CA LYS A 157 5.77 1.57 -3.39
C LYS A 157 6.95 0.82 -4.04
N LEU A 158 6.86 0.51 -5.33
CA LEU A 158 7.93 -0.17 -6.05
C LEU A 158 9.20 0.67 -6.21
N LEU A 159 9.07 1.99 -6.31
CA LEU A 159 10.20 2.90 -6.40
C LEU A 159 10.93 3.00 -5.06
N HIS A 160 10.21 3.12 -3.94
CA HIS A 160 10.80 3.22 -2.61
C HIS A 160 11.41 1.90 -2.09
N GLN A 161 10.86 0.75 -2.46
CA GLN A 161 11.38 -0.57 -2.06
C GLN A 161 12.74 -0.92 -2.68
N ARG A 162 13.23 -0.15 -3.66
CA ARG A 162 14.52 -0.36 -4.34
C ARG A 162 15.62 0.61 -3.89
N THR A 163 15.28 1.59 -3.04
CA THR A 163 16.22 2.57 -2.47
C THR A 163 16.71 2.21 -1.06
N ALA A 164 16.26 1.09 -0.50
CA ALA A 164 16.76 0.48 0.73
C ALA A 164 17.48 -0.84 0.38
#